data_AF-A0AA90K9R4-F1
#
_entry.id   AF-A0AA90K9R4-F1
#
_cell.length_a   1.000
_cell.length_b   1.000
_cell.length_c   1.000
_cell.angle_alpha   90.00
_cell.angle_beta   90.00
_cell.angle_gamma   90.00
#
_symmetry.space_group_name_H-M   'P 1'
#
loop_
_entity.id
_entity.type
_entity.pdbx_description
1 polymer ?
#
loop_
_entity_poly.entity_id
_entity_poly.type
_entity_poly.pdbx_seq_one_letter_code
_entity_poly.pdbx_strand_id
1 'polypeptide(L)'
;MGDGKGGGMGWKVVKRVPNPWGQVPISGGGRSVVATVAGYMARVREEANRRDCVSRRHHYVPQSYLRAWSPDGRRVRVLDTRNGTERLQVVRDTCVKENFYRFTGGTEAHNQAEAMLAVIDDETARLLRTLYPWSPGDDFNFDDFMSLAVVLALQRNRTPQIRRYLAAIDTWQRERAAQTIRPLTAEGHVTALFESAFRAADEHSTRQLEIWDDPRHRFITSDQPVQLSDDAGQDYASLATSSHLWWPISPGRLVVLSTELKEVKVIRRVVDRATVDRVRRATVKGAESVIIAKPNDSDLPVGKRLNRRPQLRVDCSAVAPDERKCRVRFTWGYGTGTVDRACDPLCAMTGTNSGTGPAAR
;
A
#
# COMPACT_ATOMS: atom_id res chain seq x y z
N MET A 1 0.52 44.38 25.30
CA MET A 1 -0.19 43.15 24.92
C MET A 1 -0.12 43.05 23.41
N GLY A 2 0.77 42.20 22.90
CA GLY A 2 0.95 42.01 21.46
C GLY A 2 0.10 40.83 21.00
N ASP A 3 -0.84 41.10 20.09
CA ASP A 3 -1.60 40.08 19.38
C ASP A 3 -0.65 39.29 18.46
N GLY A 4 -0.21 38.14 18.96
CA GLY A 4 0.47 37.15 18.15
C GLY A 4 -0.48 36.62 17.09
N LYS A 5 -0.31 37.07 15.84
CA LYS A 5 -0.85 36.38 14.65
C LYS A 5 -0.20 35.01 14.54
N GLY A 6 -0.71 34.05 15.29
CA GLY A 6 -0.53 32.64 15.02
C GLY A 6 -1.16 32.35 13.66
N GLY A 7 -0.35 32.34 12.61
CA GLY A 7 -0.73 31.89 11.27
C GLY A 7 -1.07 30.40 11.31
N GLY A 8 -2.23 30.06 11.85
CA GLY A 8 -2.80 28.73 11.73
C GLY A 8 -3.01 28.46 10.26
N MET A 9 -2.33 27.45 9.70
CA MET A 9 -2.63 26.94 8.36
C MET A 9 -4.10 26.51 8.32
N GLY A 10 -4.96 27.43 7.90
CA GLY A 10 -6.40 27.20 7.76
C GLY A 10 -6.63 26.07 6.76
N TRP A 11 -7.32 25.04 7.22
CA TRP A 11 -7.72 23.88 6.45
C TRP A 11 -8.58 24.30 5.24
N LYS A 12 -8.34 23.71 4.06
CA LYS A 12 -9.14 23.97 2.85
C LYS A 12 -9.75 22.67 2.33
N VAL A 13 -11.06 22.51 2.53
CA VAL A 13 -11.83 21.46 1.84
C VAL A 13 -11.76 21.75 0.34
N VAL A 14 -11.21 20.81 -0.43
CA VAL A 14 -11.02 20.99 -1.88
C VAL A 14 -12.28 20.57 -2.64
N LYS A 15 -12.94 19.50 -2.19
CA LYS A 15 -14.17 18.97 -2.78
C LYS A 15 -14.95 18.20 -1.72
N ARG A 16 -16.28 18.17 -1.84
CA ARG A 16 -17.14 17.25 -1.08
C ARG A 16 -17.72 16.21 -2.04
N VAL A 17 -17.71 14.95 -1.63
CA VAL A 17 -18.27 13.85 -2.42
C VAL A 17 -19.41 13.21 -1.64
N PRO A 18 -20.60 13.03 -2.25
CA PRO A 18 -21.68 12.27 -1.65
C PRO A 18 -21.22 10.83 -1.38
N ASN A 19 -21.39 10.39 -0.16
CA ASN A 19 -21.07 9.05 0.30
C ASN A 19 -22.15 8.67 1.34
N PRO A 20 -22.40 7.37 1.58
CA PRO A 20 -23.21 6.89 2.71
C PRO A 20 -22.86 7.47 4.09
N TRP A 21 -21.64 7.97 4.23
CA TRP A 21 -21.15 8.68 5.42
C TRP A 21 -21.54 10.18 5.45
N GLY A 22 -22.27 10.69 4.45
CA GLY A 22 -22.59 12.10 4.26
C GLY A 22 -21.68 12.77 3.24
N GLN A 23 -21.24 14.00 3.53
CA GLN A 23 -20.34 14.76 2.66
C GLN A 23 -18.89 14.52 3.07
N VAL A 24 -18.20 13.62 2.36
CA VAL A 24 -16.79 13.32 2.65
C VAL A 24 -15.90 14.44 2.12
N PRO A 25 -15.07 15.09 2.98
CA PRO A 25 -14.14 16.10 2.52
C PRO A 25 -12.93 15.44 1.85
N ILE A 26 -12.63 15.84 0.61
CA ILE A 26 -11.36 15.52 -0.05
C ILE A 26 -10.37 16.62 0.31
N SER A 27 -9.22 16.19 0.83
CA SER A 27 -8.28 17.10 1.45
C SER A 27 -7.08 17.52 0.61
N GLY A 28 -6.91 16.93 -0.57
CA GLY A 28 -5.74 17.20 -1.43
C GLY A 28 -4.45 16.66 -0.83
N GLY A 29 -4.49 15.48 -0.22
CA GLY A 29 -3.35 14.80 0.39
C GLY A 29 -3.29 14.94 1.91
N GLY A 30 -4.37 14.61 2.63
CA GLY A 30 -4.40 14.46 4.10
C GLY A 30 -4.60 15.74 4.91
N ARG A 31 -4.99 16.86 4.28
CA ARG A 31 -5.18 18.18 4.94
C ARG A 31 -6.59 18.44 5.49
N SER A 32 -7.46 17.44 5.53
CA SER A 32 -8.84 17.51 6.03
C SER A 32 -9.09 16.19 6.72
N VAL A 33 -8.75 16.17 8.00
CA VAL A 33 -8.87 14.99 8.83
C VAL A 33 -9.82 15.33 9.97
N VAL A 34 -10.76 14.43 10.20
CA VAL A 34 -11.68 14.47 11.35
C VAL A 34 -10.90 14.46 12.66
N ALA A 35 -11.53 14.88 13.77
CA ALA A 35 -10.84 15.11 15.05
C ALA A 35 -10.04 13.90 15.53
N THR A 36 -10.59 12.68 15.39
CA THR A 36 -9.87 11.45 15.76
C THR A 36 -8.58 11.25 14.94
N VAL A 37 -8.67 11.44 13.62
CA VAL A 37 -7.49 11.36 12.73
C VAL A 37 -6.51 12.47 13.02
N ALA A 38 -6.99 13.70 13.24
CA ALA A 38 -6.15 14.82 13.65
C ALA A 38 -5.39 14.53 14.95
N GLY A 39 -6.04 13.87 15.91
CA GLY A 39 -5.47 13.52 17.21
C GLY A 39 -4.29 12.56 17.09
N TYR A 40 -4.46 11.42 16.41
CA TYR A 40 -3.31 10.51 16.24
C TYR A 40 -2.27 11.07 15.27
N MET A 41 -2.66 11.88 14.26
CA MET A 41 -1.70 12.54 13.38
C MET A 41 -0.88 13.62 14.10
N ALA A 42 -1.45 14.28 15.11
CA ALA A 42 -0.70 15.16 16.00
C ALA A 42 0.36 14.38 16.79
N ARG A 43 0.02 13.18 17.29
CA ARG A 43 1.00 12.28 17.93
C ARG A 43 2.08 11.82 16.95
N VAL A 44 1.72 11.48 15.70
CA VAL A 44 2.70 11.16 14.65
C VAL A 44 3.68 12.32 14.45
N ARG A 45 3.18 13.57 14.40
CA ARG A 45 4.03 14.77 14.28
C ARG A 45 4.86 15.03 15.53
N GLU A 46 4.34 14.73 16.71
CA GLU A 46 5.08 14.84 17.96
C GLU A 46 6.24 13.84 17.99
N GLU A 47 6.00 12.57 17.66
CA GLU A 47 7.04 11.55 17.50
C GLU A 47 8.05 11.94 16.42
N ALA A 48 7.60 12.64 15.38
CA ALA A 48 8.49 13.19 14.36
C ALA A 48 9.45 14.29 14.89
N ASN A 49 9.22 14.81 16.09
CA ASN A 49 10.11 15.82 16.70
C ASN A 49 10.93 15.25 17.88
N ARG A 50 10.76 13.98 18.24
CA ARG A 50 11.45 13.34 19.37
C ARG A 50 12.84 12.83 18.96
N ARG A 51 13.75 12.73 19.95
CA ARG A 51 15.06 12.08 19.79
C ARG A 51 14.89 10.57 19.63
N ASP A 52 15.88 9.95 18.98
CA ASP A 52 15.82 8.57 18.54
C ASP A 52 15.62 7.50 19.61
N CYS A 53 14.97 6.42 19.14
CA CYS A 53 15.05 5.12 19.74
C CYS A 53 16.12 4.24 19.07
N VAL A 54 16.81 3.41 19.86
CA VAL A 54 17.76 2.39 19.38
C VAL A 54 17.00 1.12 19.02
N SER A 55 16.15 1.16 18.00
CA SER A 55 15.56 -0.06 17.42
C SER A 55 16.28 -0.38 16.12
N ARG A 56 16.60 -1.66 15.92
CA ARG A 56 17.24 -2.12 14.67
C ARG A 56 16.25 -2.82 13.74
N ARG A 57 15.08 -3.23 14.24
CA ARG A 57 14.18 -4.17 13.55
C ARG A 57 12.81 -3.51 13.39
N HIS A 58 12.44 -3.20 12.15
CA HIS A 58 11.17 -2.51 11.88
C HIS A 58 10.16 -3.46 11.25
N HIS A 59 8.97 -3.51 11.84
CA HIS A 59 7.83 -4.24 11.28
C HIS A 59 7.18 -3.41 10.17
N TYR A 60 7.20 -3.93 8.95
CA TYR A 60 6.46 -3.32 7.84
C TYR A 60 5.03 -3.87 7.71
N VAL A 61 4.66 -4.90 8.49
CA VAL A 61 3.25 -5.27 8.77
C VAL A 61 3.05 -5.27 10.28
N PRO A 62 2.01 -4.63 10.84
CA PRO A 62 1.80 -4.53 12.28
C PRO A 62 1.70 -5.91 12.93
N GLN A 63 2.30 -6.06 14.10
CA GLN A 63 2.18 -7.31 14.87
C GLN A 63 0.74 -7.57 15.33
N SER A 64 -0.02 -6.52 15.65
CA SER A 64 -1.44 -6.61 15.99
C SER A 64 -2.25 -7.27 14.88
N TYR A 65 -1.96 -6.92 13.62
CA TYR A 65 -2.54 -7.54 12.43
C TYR A 65 -2.12 -9.00 12.30
N LEU A 66 -0.82 -9.31 12.42
CA LEU A 66 -0.30 -10.67 12.30
C LEU A 66 -0.87 -11.63 13.36
N ARG A 67 -1.18 -11.14 14.56
CA ARG A 67 -1.81 -11.96 15.62
C ARG A 67 -3.18 -12.50 15.21
N ALA A 68 -3.94 -11.80 14.37
CA ALA A 68 -5.23 -12.29 13.86
C ALA A 68 -5.11 -13.53 12.93
N TRP A 69 -3.89 -13.82 12.47
CA TRP A 69 -3.55 -14.98 11.65
C TRP A 69 -2.92 -16.12 12.46
N SER A 70 -2.68 -15.88 13.74
CA SER A 70 -2.01 -16.80 14.64
C SER A 70 -3.04 -17.54 15.49
N PRO A 71 -3.07 -18.89 15.50
CA PRO A 71 -3.98 -19.64 16.36
C PRO A 71 -3.69 -19.44 17.85
N ASP A 72 -2.44 -19.19 18.21
CA ASP A 72 -1.94 -19.04 19.58
C ASP A 72 -1.54 -17.59 19.91
N GLY A 73 -1.74 -16.65 18.98
CA GLY A 73 -1.27 -15.26 19.06
C GLY A 73 0.25 -15.10 19.00
N ARG A 74 1.03 -16.18 18.83
CA ARG A 74 2.50 -16.18 18.91
C ARG A 74 3.16 -16.54 17.59
N ARG A 75 2.63 -17.50 16.85
CA ARG A 75 3.22 -18.01 15.60
C ARG A 75 2.22 -18.01 14.45
N VAL A 76 2.70 -17.73 13.26
CA VAL A 76 1.94 -17.78 12.01
C VAL A 76 2.59 -18.77 11.06
N ARG A 77 1.77 -19.44 10.24
CA ARG A 77 2.29 -20.26 9.13
C ARG A 77 2.65 -19.32 7.99
N VAL A 78 3.90 -19.40 7.57
CA VAL A 78 4.50 -18.57 6.53
C VAL A 78 4.97 -19.47 5.39
N LEU A 79 4.59 -19.13 4.16
CA LEU A 79 5.16 -19.67 2.93
C LEU A 79 6.11 -18.63 2.33
N ASP A 80 7.40 -18.95 2.22
CA ASP A 80 8.40 -18.12 1.54
C ASP A 80 8.22 -18.26 0.02
N THR A 81 7.89 -17.15 -0.63
CA THR A 81 7.56 -17.13 -2.07
C THR A 81 8.78 -17.41 -2.96
N ARG A 82 10.01 -17.26 -2.45
CA ARG A 82 11.25 -17.39 -3.22
C ARG A 82 11.68 -18.83 -3.41
N ASN A 83 11.45 -19.67 -2.41
CA ASN A 83 11.87 -21.07 -2.41
C ASN A 83 10.71 -22.05 -2.23
N GLY A 84 9.49 -21.56 -1.99
CA GLY A 84 8.29 -22.40 -1.80
C GLY A 84 8.28 -23.16 -0.48
N THR A 85 9.18 -22.83 0.46
CA THR A 85 9.26 -23.49 1.77
C THR A 85 8.26 -22.89 2.74
N GLU A 86 7.66 -23.74 3.55
CA GLU A 86 6.76 -23.32 4.62
C GLU A 86 7.36 -23.55 5.99
N ARG A 87 7.00 -22.68 6.94
CA ARG A 87 7.41 -22.79 8.33
C ARG A 87 6.44 -22.10 9.26
N LEU A 88 6.44 -22.50 10.52
CA LEU A 88 5.89 -21.68 11.59
C LEU A 88 6.92 -20.63 11.99
N GLN A 89 6.51 -19.36 12.00
CA GLN A 89 7.36 -18.23 12.35
C GLN A 89 6.73 -17.42 13.48
N VAL A 90 7.54 -16.97 14.42
CA VAL A 90 7.07 -16.11 15.51
C VAL A 90 6.60 -14.78 14.92
N VAL A 91 5.48 -14.24 15.41
CA VAL A 91 4.91 -12.96 14.95
C VAL A 91 5.94 -11.83 15.04
N ARG A 92 6.73 -11.78 16.13
CA ARG A 92 7.83 -10.81 16.31
C ARG A 92 8.87 -10.88 15.20
N ASP A 93 9.07 -12.05 14.60
CA ASP A 93 10.06 -12.25 13.54
C ASP A 93 9.46 -12.21 12.14
N THR A 94 8.14 -12.05 12.00
CA THR A 94 7.43 -12.04 10.72
C THR A 94 7.27 -10.63 10.20
N CYS A 95 7.46 -10.43 8.88
CA CYS A 95 7.34 -9.12 8.22
C CYS A 95 8.19 -8.00 8.85
N VAL A 96 9.44 -8.34 9.19
CA VAL A 96 10.39 -7.45 9.85
C VAL A 96 11.65 -7.33 8.99
N LYS A 97 12.23 -6.13 8.94
CA LYS A 97 13.50 -5.89 8.27
C LYS A 97 14.37 -4.96 9.09
N GLU A 98 15.66 -5.25 9.12
CA GLU A 98 16.61 -4.41 9.83
C GLU A 98 16.85 -3.08 9.13
N ASN A 99 16.92 -2.00 9.91
CA ASN A 99 17.20 -0.64 9.43
C ASN A 99 16.26 -0.21 8.28
N PHE A 100 15.03 -0.71 8.25
CA PHE A 100 14.15 -0.52 7.09
C PHE A 100 13.74 0.94 6.89
N TYR A 101 13.66 1.73 7.96
CA TYR A 101 13.32 3.16 7.90
C TYR A 101 14.42 4.04 8.49
N ARG A 102 15.65 3.50 8.56
CA ARG A 102 16.76 4.20 9.18
C ARG A 102 17.24 5.35 8.28
N PHE A 103 17.29 6.55 8.83
CA PHE A 103 17.85 7.73 8.18
C PHE A 103 19.39 7.71 8.27
N THR A 104 20.08 7.97 7.17
CA THR A 104 21.56 8.00 7.11
C THR A 104 22.11 9.36 6.67
N GLY A 105 21.29 10.42 6.71
CA GLY A 105 21.63 11.75 6.16
C GLY A 105 22.31 12.72 7.14
N GLY A 106 22.42 12.38 8.43
CA GLY A 106 23.02 13.23 9.48
C GLY A 106 24.24 12.60 10.15
N THR A 107 24.81 13.29 11.15
CA THR A 107 25.94 12.80 11.96
C THR A 107 25.56 11.58 12.81
N GLU A 108 24.27 11.40 13.10
CA GLU A 108 23.73 10.24 13.79
C GLU A 108 22.60 9.63 12.96
N ALA A 109 22.41 8.31 13.09
CA ALA A 109 21.39 7.62 12.34
C ALA A 109 20.09 7.54 13.13
N HIS A 110 19.00 7.95 12.49
CA HIS A 110 17.73 8.15 13.16
C HIS A 110 16.66 7.08 12.81
N ASN A 111 15.78 6.76 13.76
CA ASN A 111 14.69 5.75 13.68
C ASN A 111 13.29 6.35 13.91
N GLN A 112 13.18 7.67 13.90
CA GLN A 112 11.95 8.44 14.06
C GLN A 112 10.72 7.89 13.29
N ALA A 113 10.92 7.37 12.07
CA ALA A 113 9.85 6.78 11.27
C ALA A 113 9.17 5.57 11.94
N GLU A 114 9.90 4.80 12.74
CA GLU A 114 9.33 3.69 13.51
C GLU A 114 8.40 4.19 14.61
N ALA A 115 8.79 5.24 15.34
CA ALA A 115 7.93 5.86 16.37
C ALA A 115 6.65 6.43 15.75
N MET A 116 6.76 7.09 14.60
CA MET A 116 5.60 7.54 13.81
C MET A 116 4.68 6.38 13.40
N LEU A 117 5.26 5.27 12.93
CA LEU A 117 4.49 4.09 12.52
C LEU A 117 3.88 3.32 13.71
N ALA A 118 4.47 3.40 14.90
CA ALA A 118 3.91 2.81 16.11
C ALA A 118 2.54 3.41 16.45
N VAL A 119 2.38 4.73 16.31
CA VAL A 119 1.08 5.40 16.48
C VAL A 119 0.02 4.85 15.52
N ILE A 120 0.43 4.53 14.29
CA ILE A 120 -0.44 3.95 13.26
C ILE A 120 -0.73 2.47 13.56
N ASP A 121 0.22 1.75 14.15
CA ASP A 121 0.05 0.35 14.57
C ASP A 121 -0.96 0.23 15.71
N ASP A 122 -0.96 1.18 16.63
CA ASP A 122 -1.96 1.29 17.71
C ASP A 122 -3.36 1.55 17.14
N GLU A 123 -3.46 2.47 16.19
CA GLU A 123 -4.71 2.78 15.51
C GLU A 123 -5.21 1.59 14.68
N THR A 124 -4.28 0.88 14.02
CA THR A 124 -4.58 -0.39 13.33
C THR A 124 -5.12 -1.43 14.31
N ALA A 125 -4.49 -1.57 15.49
CA ALA A 125 -4.94 -2.51 16.51
C ALA A 125 -6.35 -2.15 17.04
N ARG A 126 -6.64 -0.86 17.21
CA ARG A 126 -7.96 -0.36 17.59
C ARG A 126 -9.02 -0.71 16.54
N LEU A 127 -8.77 -0.39 15.27
CA LEU A 127 -9.68 -0.71 14.17
C LEU A 127 -9.91 -2.22 14.03
N LEU A 128 -8.88 -3.05 14.21
CA LEU A 128 -9.04 -4.51 14.20
C LEU A 128 -9.96 -4.99 15.32
N ARG A 129 -9.86 -4.42 16.53
CA ARG A 129 -10.77 -4.74 17.64
C ARG A 129 -12.21 -4.32 17.36
N THR A 130 -12.43 -3.26 16.58
CA THR A 130 -13.76 -2.82 16.15
C THR A 130 -14.31 -3.69 15.02
N LEU A 131 -13.53 -3.90 13.96
CA LEU A 131 -13.97 -4.55 12.72
C LEU A 131 -14.08 -6.07 12.83
N TYR A 132 -13.30 -6.70 13.70
CA TYR A 132 -13.33 -8.16 13.86
C TYR A 132 -14.63 -8.70 14.46
N PRO A 133 -15.22 -8.12 15.52
CA PRO A 133 -16.53 -8.54 16.04
C PRO A 133 -17.71 -7.86 15.35
N TRP A 134 -17.49 -6.83 14.52
CA TRP A 134 -18.56 -6.02 13.93
C TRP A 134 -19.67 -6.87 13.28
N SER A 135 -20.91 -6.53 13.56
CA SER A 135 -22.13 -7.15 13.08
C SER A 135 -23.13 -6.07 12.63
N PRO A 136 -24.10 -6.39 11.76
CA PRO A 136 -25.13 -5.44 11.36
C PRO A 136 -25.88 -4.90 12.57
N GLY A 137 -25.94 -3.58 12.70
CA GLY A 137 -26.50 -2.89 13.87
C GLY A 137 -25.45 -2.30 14.81
N ASP A 138 -24.21 -2.80 14.76
CA ASP A 138 -23.10 -2.20 15.50
C ASP A 138 -22.75 -0.83 14.92
N ASP A 139 -22.46 0.13 15.79
CA ASP A 139 -22.02 1.45 15.35
C ASP A 139 -20.62 1.36 14.75
N PHE A 140 -20.49 1.94 13.56
CA PHE A 140 -19.22 2.27 12.96
C PHE A 140 -19.37 3.73 12.55
N ASN A 141 -18.63 4.61 13.22
CA ASN A 141 -18.79 6.04 13.03
C ASN A 141 -17.90 6.55 11.88
N PHE A 142 -18.15 7.79 11.46
CA PHE A 142 -17.40 8.41 10.36
C PHE A 142 -15.90 8.54 10.68
N ASP A 143 -15.54 8.77 11.94
CA ASP A 143 -14.16 8.92 12.37
C ASP A 143 -13.37 7.61 12.25
N ASP A 144 -14.01 6.48 12.54
CA ASP A 144 -13.47 5.14 12.34
C ASP A 144 -13.27 4.84 10.86
N PHE A 145 -14.22 5.24 10.01
CA PHE A 145 -14.10 5.09 8.57
C PHE A 145 -12.95 5.92 7.98
N MET A 146 -12.78 7.16 8.41
CA MET A 146 -11.64 7.99 8.00
C MET A 146 -10.30 7.43 8.50
N SER A 147 -10.28 6.90 9.72
CA SER A 147 -9.09 6.24 10.28
C SER A 147 -8.74 4.97 9.50
N LEU A 148 -9.75 4.18 9.10
CA LEU A 148 -9.60 3.02 8.25
C LEU A 148 -8.99 3.37 6.89
N ALA A 149 -9.46 4.44 6.25
CA ALA A 149 -8.90 4.90 4.97
C ALA A 149 -7.40 5.22 5.06
N VAL A 150 -6.98 5.91 6.12
CA VAL A 150 -5.56 6.24 6.38
C VAL A 150 -4.74 4.99 6.71
N VAL A 151 -5.24 4.11 7.58
CA VAL A 151 -4.55 2.86 7.92
C VAL A 151 -4.35 1.99 6.69
N LEU A 152 -5.38 1.79 5.86
CA LEU A 152 -5.27 1.02 4.62
C LEU A 152 -4.25 1.62 3.66
N ALA A 153 -4.25 2.94 3.50
CA ALA A 153 -3.29 3.64 2.67
C ALA A 153 -1.85 3.45 3.17
N LEU A 154 -1.61 3.57 4.47
CA LEU A 154 -0.29 3.37 5.08
C LEU A 154 0.15 1.90 5.00
N GLN A 155 -0.73 0.95 5.32
CA GLN A 155 -0.44 -0.49 5.20
C GLN A 155 -0.06 -0.88 3.78
N ARG A 156 -0.69 -0.26 2.77
CA ARG A 156 -0.33 -0.47 1.37
C ARG A 156 1.04 0.14 1.02
N ASN A 157 1.35 1.32 1.55
CA ASN A 157 2.56 2.12 1.20
C ASN A 157 3.83 1.74 1.97
N ARG A 158 3.72 1.09 3.13
CA ARG A 158 4.86 0.83 4.02
C ARG A 158 5.63 -0.46 3.75
N THR A 159 5.38 -1.13 2.63
CA THR A 159 5.92 -2.47 2.36
C THR A 159 7.24 -2.42 1.59
N PRO A 160 8.06 -3.49 1.64
CA PRO A 160 9.24 -3.63 0.79
C PRO A 160 8.94 -3.51 -0.70
N GLN A 161 7.72 -3.85 -1.11
CA GLN A 161 7.23 -3.67 -2.47
C GLN A 161 7.19 -2.20 -2.88
N ILE A 162 6.52 -1.35 -2.11
CA ILE A 162 6.47 0.07 -2.45
C ILE A 162 7.86 0.72 -2.39
N ARG A 163 8.72 0.29 -1.46
CA ARG A 163 10.11 0.77 -1.43
C ARG A 163 10.90 0.46 -2.68
N ARG A 164 10.86 -0.78 -3.17
CA ARG A 164 11.56 -1.14 -4.41
C ARG A 164 10.94 -0.44 -5.62
N TYR A 165 9.62 -0.28 -5.65
CA TYR A 165 8.94 0.49 -6.69
C TYR A 165 9.45 1.94 -6.75
N LEU A 166 9.49 2.64 -5.61
CA LEU A 166 10.00 4.01 -5.55
C LEU A 166 11.49 4.10 -5.92
N ALA A 167 12.32 3.16 -5.48
CA ALA A 167 13.73 3.11 -5.87
C ALA A 167 13.93 2.87 -7.39
N ALA A 168 13.05 2.07 -8.00
CA ALA A 168 13.08 1.83 -9.44
C ALA A 168 12.62 3.07 -10.24
N ILE A 169 11.60 3.79 -9.76
CA ILE A 169 11.21 5.09 -10.36
C ILE A 169 12.36 6.08 -10.27
N ASP A 170 12.96 6.22 -9.09
CA ASP A 170 14.10 7.12 -8.86
C ASP A 170 15.27 6.82 -9.81
N THR A 171 15.60 5.53 -9.95
CA THR A 171 16.63 5.08 -10.90
C THR A 171 16.26 5.44 -12.34
N TRP A 172 15.04 5.13 -12.75
CA TRP A 172 14.53 5.45 -14.09
C TRP A 172 14.50 6.96 -14.38
N GLN A 173 14.15 7.79 -13.39
CA GLN A 173 14.16 9.25 -13.50
C GLN A 173 15.59 9.78 -13.65
N ARG A 174 16.55 9.27 -12.86
CA ARG A 174 17.97 9.66 -12.96
C ARG A 174 18.59 9.31 -14.31
N GLU A 175 18.33 8.12 -14.83
CA GLU A 175 18.85 7.68 -16.12
C GLU A 175 18.38 8.58 -17.27
N ARG A 176 17.23 9.25 -17.10
CA ARG A 176 16.62 10.11 -18.12
C ARG A 176 16.85 11.59 -17.90
N ALA A 177 17.01 12.04 -16.66
CA ALA A 177 17.20 13.45 -16.41
C ALA A 177 18.55 13.91 -16.97
N ALA A 178 18.52 14.95 -17.82
CA ALA A 178 19.72 15.67 -18.24
C ALA A 178 20.41 16.40 -17.07
N GLN A 179 19.82 16.36 -15.88
CA GLN A 179 20.32 16.94 -14.64
C GLN A 179 20.55 15.86 -13.60
N THR A 180 21.55 16.07 -12.74
CA THR A 180 21.86 15.20 -11.62
C THR A 180 20.73 15.20 -10.60
N ILE A 181 19.77 14.28 -10.74
CA ILE A 181 18.76 14.04 -9.70
C ILE A 181 19.45 13.34 -8.52
N ARG A 182 19.32 13.91 -7.32
CA ARG A 182 19.85 13.31 -6.09
C ARG A 182 19.16 11.96 -5.85
N PRO A 183 19.91 10.91 -5.45
CA PRO A 183 19.29 9.64 -5.12
C PRO A 183 18.21 9.73 -4.05
N LEU A 184 17.16 8.91 -4.21
CA LEU A 184 16.15 8.75 -3.19
C LEU A 184 16.80 8.25 -1.89
N THR A 185 16.94 9.14 -0.93
CA THR A 185 17.45 8.82 0.40
C THR A 185 16.40 8.04 1.18
N ALA A 186 16.81 7.40 2.29
CA ALA A 186 15.85 6.82 3.23
C ALA A 186 14.83 7.86 3.72
N GLU A 187 15.28 9.11 3.89
CA GLU A 187 14.41 10.24 4.24
C GLU A 187 13.38 10.53 3.16
N GLY A 188 13.84 10.71 1.91
CA GLY A 188 12.94 10.92 0.78
C GLY A 188 11.94 9.78 0.63
N HIS A 189 12.34 8.54 0.95
CA HIS A 189 11.43 7.40 0.94
C HIS A 189 10.35 7.49 2.03
N VAL A 190 10.71 7.83 3.27
CA VAL A 190 9.73 8.01 4.36
C VAL A 190 8.79 9.16 4.05
N THR A 191 9.30 10.29 3.56
CA THR A 191 8.47 11.43 3.14
C THR A 191 7.50 11.02 2.03
N ALA A 192 8.00 10.38 0.97
CA ALA A 192 7.17 9.89 -0.13
C ALA A 192 6.11 8.86 0.33
N LEU A 193 6.45 8.01 1.30
CA LEU A 193 5.52 7.05 1.90
C LEU A 193 4.33 7.77 2.55
N PHE A 194 4.58 8.77 3.40
CA PHE A 194 3.52 9.50 4.08
C PHE A 194 2.70 10.34 3.09
N GLU A 195 3.35 11.07 2.17
CA GLU A 195 2.64 11.84 1.15
C GLU A 195 1.76 10.98 0.25
N SER A 196 2.29 9.83 -0.22
CA SER A 196 1.53 8.86 -1.02
C SER A 196 0.37 8.28 -0.23
N ALA A 197 0.59 7.94 1.04
CA ALA A 197 -0.47 7.42 1.90
C ALA A 197 -1.61 8.44 2.10
N PHE A 198 -1.30 9.72 2.27
CA PHE A 198 -2.35 10.73 2.43
C PHE A 198 -3.17 10.96 1.17
N ARG A 199 -2.53 10.95 -0.01
CA ARG A 199 -3.25 11.02 -1.28
C ARG A 199 -4.15 9.79 -1.47
N ALA A 200 -3.62 8.60 -1.16
CA ALA A 200 -4.40 7.37 -1.21
C ALA A 200 -5.56 7.38 -0.20
N ALA A 201 -5.38 7.94 1.00
CA ALA A 201 -6.43 8.04 2.00
C ALA A 201 -7.63 8.88 1.52
N ASP A 202 -7.38 9.96 0.78
CA ASP A 202 -8.44 10.75 0.14
C ASP A 202 -9.25 9.92 -0.87
N GLU A 203 -8.59 9.07 -1.66
CA GLU A 203 -9.27 8.18 -2.59
C GLU A 203 -10.00 7.02 -1.87
N HIS A 204 -9.48 6.59 -0.72
CA HIS A 204 -10.09 5.53 0.08
C HIS A 204 -11.34 6.03 0.81
N SER A 205 -11.35 7.27 1.28
CA SER A 205 -12.49 7.86 1.98
C SER A 205 -13.70 8.11 1.05
N THR A 206 -13.50 8.12 -0.27
CA THR A 206 -14.62 8.21 -1.23
C THR A 206 -15.29 6.87 -1.53
N ARG A 207 -14.83 5.76 -0.94
CA ARG A 207 -15.31 4.40 -1.23
C ARG A 207 -16.39 3.95 -0.24
N GLN A 208 -17.14 2.93 -0.64
CA GLN A 208 -18.09 2.21 0.20
C GLN A 208 -17.34 1.22 1.11
N LEU A 209 -17.63 1.24 2.41
CA LEU A 209 -17.14 0.22 3.33
C LEU A 209 -18.01 -1.04 3.22
N GLU A 210 -17.36 -2.19 3.03
CA GLU A 210 -17.98 -3.51 3.11
C GLU A 210 -17.17 -4.46 4.03
N ILE A 211 -17.89 -5.38 4.67
CA ILE A 211 -17.35 -6.46 5.50
C ILE A 211 -17.79 -7.78 4.90
N TRP A 212 -16.81 -8.56 4.42
CA TRP A 212 -17.03 -9.84 3.77
C TRP A 212 -16.61 -10.98 4.72
N ASP A 213 -17.56 -11.85 5.03
CA ASP A 213 -17.35 -13.01 5.89
C ASP A 213 -17.20 -14.28 5.02
N ASP A 214 -16.20 -15.10 5.32
CA ASP A 214 -16.08 -16.47 4.83
C ASP A 214 -16.23 -17.46 5.99
N PRO A 215 -17.36 -18.18 6.11
CA PRO A 215 -17.62 -19.10 7.23
C PRO A 215 -16.65 -20.29 7.26
N ARG A 216 -15.95 -20.57 6.15
CA ARG A 216 -14.94 -21.63 6.08
C ARG A 216 -13.53 -21.13 6.40
N HIS A 217 -13.37 -19.85 6.67
CA HIS A 217 -12.12 -19.22 7.07
C HIS A 217 -10.93 -19.45 6.13
N ARG A 218 -11.14 -19.28 4.82
CA ARG A 218 -10.17 -19.58 3.76
C ARG A 218 -9.44 -18.36 3.23
N PHE A 219 -9.61 -17.17 3.80
CA PHE A 219 -8.76 -16.03 3.42
C PHE A 219 -7.30 -16.28 3.84
N ILE A 220 -6.38 -15.65 3.12
CA ILE A 220 -4.93 -15.58 3.41
C ILE A 220 -4.47 -14.13 3.31
N THR A 221 -3.33 -13.82 3.89
CA THR A 221 -2.65 -12.54 3.73
C THR A 221 -1.19 -12.71 3.28
N SER A 222 -0.44 -11.63 3.22
CA SER A 222 0.98 -11.60 2.84
C SER A 222 1.71 -10.45 3.55
N ASP A 223 2.98 -10.25 3.20
CA ASP A 223 3.73 -9.03 3.51
C ASP A 223 3.20 -7.77 2.79
N GLN A 224 2.19 -7.91 1.94
CA GLN A 224 1.41 -6.86 1.33
C GLN A 224 -0.07 -7.07 1.74
N PRO A 225 -0.49 -6.63 2.93
CA PRO A 225 -1.81 -7.03 3.47
C PRO A 225 -3.00 -6.39 2.73
N VAL A 226 -2.79 -5.26 2.05
CA VAL A 226 -3.81 -4.54 1.29
C VAL A 226 -3.60 -4.78 -0.20
N GLN A 227 -4.59 -5.40 -0.83
CA GLN A 227 -4.60 -5.82 -2.22
C GLN A 227 -5.59 -4.99 -3.05
N LEU A 228 -5.39 -4.97 -4.37
CA LEU A 228 -6.32 -4.35 -5.32
C LEU A 228 -7.02 -5.44 -6.13
N SER A 229 -8.29 -5.23 -6.47
CA SER A 229 -8.97 -6.10 -7.42
C SER A 229 -8.36 -5.95 -8.82
N ASP A 230 -8.15 -7.11 -9.45
CA ASP A 230 -7.98 -7.19 -10.89
C ASP A 230 -9.39 -7.12 -11.50
N ASP A 231 -9.73 -6.00 -12.14
CA ASP A 231 -11.01 -5.87 -12.84
C ASP A 231 -10.90 -6.46 -14.25
N ALA A 232 -11.96 -7.10 -14.73
CA ALA A 232 -11.96 -7.77 -16.02
C ALA A 232 -11.60 -6.78 -17.15
N GLY A 233 -10.63 -7.14 -17.98
CA GLY A 233 -10.18 -6.32 -19.10
C GLY A 233 -9.18 -5.21 -18.76
N GLN A 234 -8.74 -5.10 -17.51
CA GLN A 234 -7.66 -4.18 -17.13
C GLN A 234 -6.34 -4.95 -16.99
N ASP A 235 -5.31 -4.52 -17.74
CA ASP A 235 -3.96 -5.07 -17.63
C ASP A 235 -3.27 -4.69 -16.30
N TYR A 236 -3.82 -3.69 -15.60
CA TYR A 236 -3.29 -3.20 -14.33
C TYR A 236 -4.34 -2.77 -13.31
N ALA A 237 -4.07 -3.10 -12.05
CA ALA A 237 -4.81 -2.64 -10.89
C ALA A 237 -4.13 -1.38 -10.32
N SER A 238 -4.86 -0.25 -10.28
CA SER A 238 -4.43 0.99 -9.63
C SER A 238 -5.51 1.48 -8.67
N LEU A 239 -5.19 2.40 -7.76
CA LEU A 239 -6.21 2.97 -6.87
C LEU A 239 -7.32 3.70 -7.63
N ALA A 240 -7.01 4.26 -8.81
CA ALA A 240 -7.98 4.93 -9.65
C ALA A 240 -8.86 3.95 -10.45
N THR A 241 -8.32 2.77 -10.81
CA THR A 241 -9.00 1.82 -11.71
C THR A 241 -9.62 0.64 -11.00
N SER A 242 -9.12 0.24 -9.83
CA SER A 242 -9.60 -0.95 -9.11
C SER A 242 -10.91 -0.69 -8.38
N SER A 243 -11.91 -1.48 -8.75
CA SER A 243 -13.25 -1.47 -8.15
C SER A 243 -13.25 -1.82 -6.67
N HIS A 244 -12.28 -2.62 -6.20
CA HIS A 244 -12.16 -2.99 -4.79
C HIS A 244 -10.73 -2.84 -4.26
N LEU A 245 -10.64 -2.37 -3.02
CA LEU A 245 -9.47 -2.51 -2.15
C LEU A 245 -9.76 -3.63 -1.16
N TRP A 246 -8.94 -4.68 -1.10
CA TRP A 246 -9.13 -5.83 -0.24
C TRP A 246 -8.12 -5.83 0.91
N TRP A 247 -8.60 -5.94 2.14
CA TRP A 247 -7.77 -6.11 3.33
C TRP A 247 -8.26 -7.27 4.17
N PRO A 248 -7.76 -8.50 3.92
CA PRO A 248 -8.07 -9.65 4.77
C PRO A 248 -7.60 -9.33 6.20
N ILE A 249 -8.51 -9.25 7.17
CA ILE A 249 -8.15 -8.92 8.57
C ILE A 249 -8.09 -10.17 9.45
N SER A 250 -8.69 -11.27 8.99
CA SER A 250 -8.54 -12.60 9.56
C SER A 250 -8.82 -13.64 8.48
N PRO A 251 -8.58 -14.93 8.76
CA PRO A 251 -8.94 -15.99 7.82
C PRO A 251 -10.44 -16.03 7.48
N GLY A 252 -11.32 -15.55 8.37
CA GLY A 252 -12.77 -15.55 8.17
C GLY A 252 -13.36 -14.21 7.76
N ARG A 253 -12.58 -13.13 7.73
CA ARG A 253 -13.11 -11.78 7.52
C ARG A 253 -12.18 -10.92 6.67
N LEU A 254 -12.80 -10.22 5.73
CA LEU A 254 -12.18 -9.31 4.79
C LEU A 254 -12.87 -7.96 4.86
N VAL A 255 -12.08 -6.90 5.01
CA VAL A 255 -12.54 -5.52 4.87
C VAL A 255 -12.37 -5.10 3.42
N VAL A 256 -13.38 -4.47 2.84
CA VAL A 256 -13.38 -4.03 1.45
C VAL A 256 -13.75 -2.56 1.35
N LEU A 257 -12.99 -1.81 0.55
CA LEU A 257 -13.40 -0.49 0.07
C LEU A 257 -13.75 -0.55 -1.42
N SER A 258 -15.04 -0.49 -1.74
CA SER A 258 -15.52 -0.58 -3.13
C SER A 258 -15.88 0.78 -3.72
N THR A 259 -15.80 0.91 -5.05
CA THR A 259 -16.21 2.14 -5.76
C THR A 259 -17.73 2.24 -5.93
N GLU A 260 -18.47 1.16 -5.67
CA GLU A 260 -19.92 1.11 -5.81
C GLU A 260 -20.62 1.56 -4.52
N LEU A 261 -21.02 2.83 -4.48
CA LEU A 261 -21.72 3.40 -3.34
C LEU A 261 -23.16 2.87 -3.24
N LYS A 262 -23.58 2.48 -2.04
CA LYS A 262 -24.97 2.09 -1.70
C LYS A 262 -25.45 2.92 -0.53
N GLU A 263 -26.74 3.17 -0.36
CA GLU A 263 -27.27 4.07 0.68
C GLU A 263 -27.09 3.61 2.15
N VAL A 264 -26.24 2.62 2.41
CA VAL A 264 -25.92 2.09 3.73
C VAL A 264 -24.44 2.31 4.07
N LYS A 265 -24.16 2.73 5.31
CA LYS A 265 -22.79 3.02 5.78
C LYS A 265 -21.83 1.83 5.63
N VAL A 266 -22.30 0.64 6.00
CA VAL A 266 -21.51 -0.60 5.96
C VAL A 266 -22.34 -1.71 5.33
N ILE A 267 -21.81 -2.33 4.28
CA ILE A 267 -22.43 -3.51 3.66
C ILE A 267 -21.82 -4.77 4.25
N ARG A 268 -22.64 -5.72 4.70
CA ARG A 268 -22.17 -7.06 5.07
C ARG A 268 -22.46 -8.06 3.96
N ARG A 269 -21.50 -8.92 3.65
CA ARG A 269 -21.67 -10.02 2.68
C ARG A 269 -21.10 -11.32 3.23
N VAL A 270 -21.77 -12.44 2.97
CA VAL A 270 -21.18 -13.77 3.09
C VAL A 270 -20.68 -14.15 1.71
N VAL A 271 -19.39 -14.47 1.58
CA VAL A 271 -18.78 -14.73 0.27
C VAL A 271 -18.71 -16.20 -0.08
N ASP A 272 -18.83 -16.48 -1.37
CA ASP A 272 -18.71 -17.83 -1.91
C ASP A 272 -17.25 -18.23 -2.15
N ARG A 273 -17.05 -19.48 -2.62
CA ARG A 273 -15.70 -19.97 -2.95
C ARG A 273 -15.04 -19.17 -4.06
N ALA A 274 -15.77 -18.79 -5.11
CA ALA A 274 -15.19 -18.08 -6.25
C ALA A 274 -14.61 -16.72 -5.84
N THR A 275 -15.32 -15.99 -4.97
CA THR A 275 -14.86 -14.72 -4.42
C THR A 275 -13.63 -14.90 -3.53
N VAL A 276 -13.63 -15.90 -2.64
CA VAL A 276 -12.46 -16.25 -1.84
C VAL A 276 -11.26 -16.57 -2.74
N ASP A 277 -11.42 -17.42 -3.74
CA ASP A 277 -10.34 -17.83 -4.64
C ASP A 277 -9.78 -16.64 -5.42
N ARG A 278 -10.63 -15.67 -5.79
CA ARG A 278 -10.21 -14.41 -6.41
C ARG A 278 -9.34 -13.57 -5.47
N VAL A 279 -9.76 -13.40 -4.21
CA VAL A 279 -8.98 -12.68 -3.20
C VAL A 279 -7.66 -13.40 -2.91
N ARG A 280 -7.68 -14.73 -2.73
CA ARG A 280 -6.48 -15.55 -2.53
C ARG A 280 -5.50 -15.38 -3.69
N ARG A 281 -5.96 -15.46 -4.94
CA ARG A 281 -5.11 -15.24 -6.13
C ARG A 281 -4.46 -13.85 -6.12
N ALA A 282 -5.21 -12.80 -5.79
CA ALA A 282 -4.65 -11.46 -5.66
C ALA A 282 -3.60 -11.39 -4.55
N THR A 283 -3.88 -11.95 -3.36
CA THR A 283 -2.90 -12.02 -2.26
C THR A 283 -1.62 -12.75 -2.66
N VAL A 284 -1.73 -13.91 -3.31
CA VAL A 284 -0.57 -14.69 -3.81
C VAL A 284 0.21 -13.89 -4.85
N LYS A 285 -0.50 -13.19 -5.75
CA LYS A 285 0.09 -12.34 -6.80
C LYS A 285 0.83 -11.14 -6.20
N GLY A 286 0.24 -10.48 -5.21
CA GLY A 286 0.77 -9.27 -4.57
C GLY A 286 1.84 -9.52 -3.51
N ALA A 287 1.94 -10.75 -2.98
CA ALA A 287 2.96 -11.12 -1.99
C ALA A 287 4.38 -10.88 -2.52
N GLU A 288 5.22 -10.24 -1.70
CA GLU A 288 6.60 -9.94 -2.07
C GLU A 288 7.55 -11.09 -1.69
N SER A 289 7.48 -11.55 -0.45
CA SER A 289 8.39 -12.55 0.10
C SER A 289 7.68 -13.60 0.91
N VAL A 290 6.51 -13.31 1.47
CA VAL A 290 5.80 -14.23 2.35
C VAL A 290 4.30 -14.21 2.13
N ILE A 291 3.69 -15.40 2.10
CA ILE A 291 2.24 -15.60 2.23
C ILE A 291 1.98 -16.15 3.63
N ILE A 292 0.90 -15.67 4.26
CA ILE A 292 0.55 -16.00 5.64
C ILE A 292 -0.86 -16.59 5.67
N ALA A 293 -1.01 -17.74 6.31
CA ALA A 293 -2.26 -18.48 6.38
C ALA A 293 -2.47 -19.16 7.74
N LYS A 294 -3.64 -19.78 7.91
CA LYS A 294 -3.88 -20.69 9.04
C LYS A 294 -2.96 -21.92 8.96
N PRO A 295 -2.60 -22.53 10.10
CA PRO A 295 -1.80 -23.76 10.12
C PRO A 295 -2.36 -24.88 9.25
N ASN A 296 -3.69 -25.00 9.15
CA ASN A 296 -4.35 -26.09 8.44
C ASN A 296 -4.81 -25.72 7.01
N ASP A 297 -4.32 -24.62 6.44
CA ASP A 297 -4.67 -24.23 5.06
C ASP A 297 -4.04 -25.19 4.03
N SER A 298 -4.86 -25.96 3.32
CA SER A 298 -4.39 -26.93 2.31
C SER A 298 -4.13 -26.31 0.93
N ASP A 299 -4.58 -25.08 0.72
CA ASP A 299 -4.70 -24.46 -0.60
C ASP A 299 -3.54 -23.50 -0.87
N LEU A 300 -2.46 -23.59 -0.08
CA LEU A 300 -1.23 -22.84 -0.30
C LEU A 300 -0.40 -23.49 -1.42
N PRO A 301 0.29 -22.70 -2.27
CA PRO A 301 1.15 -23.23 -3.32
C PRO A 301 2.51 -23.72 -2.77
N VAL A 302 2.48 -24.62 -1.79
CA VAL A 302 3.68 -25.19 -1.16
C VAL A 302 4.53 -25.92 -2.21
N GLY A 303 5.86 -25.77 -2.10
CA GLY A 303 6.82 -26.37 -3.05
C GLY A 303 6.90 -25.66 -4.40
N LYS A 304 6.05 -24.66 -4.67
CA LYS A 304 6.12 -23.85 -5.88
C LYS A 304 6.90 -22.57 -5.61
N ARG A 305 7.99 -22.37 -6.38
CA ARG A 305 8.64 -21.08 -6.46
C ARG A 305 7.72 -20.10 -7.17
N LEU A 306 7.37 -19.00 -6.51
CA LEU A 306 6.64 -17.92 -7.16
C LEU A 306 7.64 -17.01 -7.86
N ASN A 307 7.43 -16.78 -9.15
CA ASN A 307 8.30 -15.90 -9.92
C ASN A 307 8.24 -14.50 -9.30
N ARG A 308 9.39 -14.03 -8.82
CA ARG A 308 9.56 -12.63 -8.41
C ARG A 308 9.28 -11.76 -9.61
N ARG A 309 8.22 -10.95 -9.54
CA ARG A 309 7.90 -10.04 -10.62
C ARG A 309 8.84 -8.84 -10.54
N PRO A 310 9.44 -8.39 -11.66
CA PRO A 310 10.04 -7.08 -11.69
C PRO A 310 8.97 -6.07 -11.26
N GLN A 311 9.29 -5.25 -10.27
CA GLN A 311 8.34 -4.31 -9.66
C GLN A 311 8.20 -3.00 -10.42
N LEU A 312 9.13 -2.79 -11.33
CA LEU A 312 9.04 -1.80 -12.38
C LEU A 312 9.94 -2.28 -13.51
N ARG A 313 9.34 -2.57 -14.66
CA ARG A 313 10.06 -2.66 -15.93
C ARG A 313 9.50 -1.58 -16.82
N VAL A 314 10.23 -0.48 -16.94
CA VAL A 314 9.91 0.59 -17.89
C VAL A 314 10.58 0.29 -19.21
N ASP A 315 9.83 -0.35 -20.10
CA ASP A 315 10.16 -0.37 -21.51
C ASP A 315 9.56 0.89 -22.13
N CYS A 316 10.35 1.60 -22.93
CA CYS A 316 9.87 2.66 -23.81
C CYS A 316 10.01 2.17 -25.25
N SER A 317 8.90 1.87 -25.90
CA SER A 317 8.87 1.56 -27.33
C SER A 317 8.11 2.65 -28.07
N ALA A 318 8.60 3.05 -29.25
CA ALA A 318 7.82 3.89 -30.16
C ALA A 318 6.54 3.12 -30.53
N VAL A 319 5.37 3.72 -30.32
CA VAL A 319 4.07 3.14 -30.70
C VAL A 319 3.65 3.63 -32.08
N ALA A 320 3.94 4.90 -32.34
CA ALA A 320 3.68 5.62 -33.58
C ALA A 320 4.77 6.69 -33.68
N PRO A 321 5.85 6.47 -34.45
CA PRO A 321 6.99 7.38 -34.56
C PRO A 321 6.59 8.79 -35.04
N ASP A 322 5.58 8.85 -35.89
CA ASP A 322 4.93 10.04 -36.44
C ASP A 322 4.11 10.82 -35.39
N GLU A 323 3.43 10.12 -34.48
CA GLU A 323 2.66 10.76 -33.41
C GLU A 323 3.50 11.15 -32.19
N ARG A 324 4.82 10.87 -32.21
CA ARG A 324 5.72 11.00 -31.06
C ARG A 324 5.09 10.37 -29.82
N LYS A 325 4.62 9.12 -29.91
CA LYS A 325 4.06 8.39 -28.74
C LYS A 325 4.95 7.24 -28.31
N CYS A 326 5.18 7.17 -27.01
CA CYS A 326 6.03 6.19 -26.38
C CYS A 326 5.22 5.41 -25.35
N ARG A 327 5.27 4.08 -25.48
CA ARG A 327 4.62 3.17 -24.56
C ARG A 327 5.50 2.96 -23.37
N VAL A 328 5.02 3.36 -22.20
CA VAL A 328 5.69 3.10 -20.94
C VAL A 328 5.05 1.88 -20.32
N ARG A 329 5.77 0.76 -20.31
CA ARG A 329 5.32 -0.44 -19.59
C ARG A 329 5.66 -0.28 -18.11
N PHE A 330 4.80 -0.72 -17.20
CA PHE A 330 4.99 -0.67 -15.76
C PHE A 330 4.58 -2.02 -15.21
N THR A 331 5.52 -2.94 -15.04
CA THR A 331 5.22 -4.19 -14.33
C THR A 331 5.36 -3.95 -12.85
N TRP A 332 4.31 -4.18 -12.04
CA TRP A 332 4.38 -4.18 -10.57
C TRP A 332 3.73 -5.47 -10.02
N GLY A 333 3.75 -5.68 -8.70
CA GLY A 333 3.25 -6.93 -8.08
C GLY A 333 1.77 -7.26 -8.33
N TYR A 334 1.00 -6.39 -8.98
CA TYR A 334 -0.40 -6.56 -9.34
C TYR A 334 -0.63 -6.70 -10.85
N GLY A 335 0.41 -6.74 -11.69
CA GLY A 335 0.23 -6.86 -13.14
C GLY A 335 1.19 -5.99 -13.93
N THR A 336 0.86 -5.75 -15.19
CA THR A 336 1.66 -4.91 -16.07
C THR A 336 0.78 -3.80 -16.62
N GLY A 337 0.94 -2.59 -16.09
CA GLY A 337 0.36 -1.40 -16.68
C GLY A 337 1.08 -1.01 -17.94
N THR A 338 0.35 -0.38 -18.85
CA THR A 338 0.95 0.23 -20.03
C THR A 338 0.32 1.59 -20.21
N VAL A 339 1.13 2.63 -20.31
CA VAL A 339 0.65 3.99 -20.53
C VAL A 339 1.33 4.53 -21.77
N ASP A 340 0.55 4.86 -22.78
CA ASP A 340 1.04 5.58 -23.94
C ASP A 340 1.10 7.07 -23.57
N ARG A 341 2.30 7.65 -23.64
CA ARG A 341 2.56 9.08 -23.37
C ARG A 341 3.11 9.72 -24.63
N ALA A 342 2.94 11.03 -24.78
CA ALA A 342 3.79 11.77 -25.72
C ALA A 342 5.25 11.46 -25.37
N CYS A 343 6.03 11.02 -26.35
CA CYS A 343 7.47 10.91 -26.29
C CYS A 343 7.99 12.30 -25.98
N ASP A 344 8.27 12.54 -24.71
CA ASP A 344 9.28 13.52 -24.32
C ASP A 344 10.55 13.24 -25.16
N PRO A 345 11.38 14.24 -25.54
CA PRO A 345 12.71 14.04 -26.14
C PRO A 345 13.52 12.88 -25.54
N LEU A 346 13.26 12.55 -24.27
CA LEU A 346 13.82 11.44 -23.50
C LEU A 346 13.51 10.02 -24.02
N CYS A 347 12.55 9.84 -24.94
CA CYS A 347 12.34 8.56 -25.61
C CYS A 347 12.73 8.58 -27.10
N ALA A 348 13.09 9.75 -27.65
CA ALA A 348 13.61 9.85 -29.01
C ALA A 348 15.09 9.43 -29.12
N MET A 349 15.83 9.42 -28.01
CA MET A 349 17.28 9.15 -28.01
C MET A 349 17.67 7.66 -28.12
N THR A 350 16.73 6.72 -28.01
CA THR A 350 17.03 5.28 -28.18
C THR A 350 17.01 4.83 -29.64
N GLY A 351 16.80 5.75 -30.60
CA GLY A 351 16.59 5.42 -32.02
C GLY A 351 17.76 5.70 -32.98
N THR A 352 18.90 6.23 -32.55
CA THR A 352 19.94 6.71 -33.50
C THR A 352 21.20 5.84 -33.63
N ASN A 353 21.29 4.69 -32.96
CA ASN A 353 22.42 3.76 -33.14
C ASN A 353 22.00 2.43 -33.82
N SER A 354 21.34 2.50 -34.98
CA SER A 354 21.46 1.42 -35.98
C SER A 354 22.59 1.81 -36.93
N GLY A 355 23.81 1.42 -36.56
CA GLY A 355 24.98 1.58 -37.39
C GLY A 355 24.81 0.89 -38.74
N THR A 356 24.66 1.67 -39.79
CA THR A 356 25.12 1.28 -41.12
C THR A 356 26.64 1.46 -41.14
N GLY A 357 27.37 0.43 -40.76
CA GLY A 357 28.80 0.35 -41.08
C GLY A 357 28.99 0.38 -42.60
N PRO A 358 30.01 1.08 -43.13
CA PRO A 358 30.27 1.09 -44.56
C PRO A 358 30.67 -0.31 -45.01
N ALA A 359 30.01 -0.80 -46.07
CA ALA A 359 30.44 -1.98 -46.78
C ALA A 359 31.85 -1.74 -47.32
N ALA A 360 32.82 -2.54 -46.87
CA ALA A 360 34.15 -2.59 -47.46
C ALA A 360 34.03 -3.09 -48.90
N ARG A 361 34.66 -2.36 -49.83
CA ARG A 361 35.00 -2.83 -51.17
C ARG A 361 36.44 -3.30 -51.17
#